data_AF-A0A384L6C5-F1
#
_entry.id   AF-A0A384L6C5-F1
#
_cell.length_a   1.000
_cell.length_b   1.000
_cell.length_c   1.000
_cell.angle_alpha   90.00
_cell.angle_beta   90.00
_cell.angle_gamma   90.00
#
_symmetry.space_group_name_H-M   'P 1'
#
loop_
_entity.id
_entity.type
_entity.pdbx_description
1 polymer ?
#
loop_
_entity_poly.entity_id
_entity_poly.type
_entity_poly.pdbx_seq_one_letter_code
_entity_poly.pdbx_strand_id
1 'polypeptide(L)'
;MSPAADRGIAPLALALVLLVVLSGCTSSSPSPPVVDAALGAPSADASDGDNGAVSAAVGGTGSSASETRPADTADNPWGHAPVVVGVDAPADGRDYASLVESAVDYWRANASAVAYDPAFVVRPNSSDPDVTVSVVERIDGCGDDAGADAVGCAPLLDGDDPTAPTEPVTVVVAVGYDDETTQMVLKHEFGHLLGLTHDDADAFPVLSERVETTRLPEPDAGERESPFRERTVAVHVDLSNVSPGERATHEAEIDHALSYYEGGADGVAPANLSFERVSNPEMADVTLSVSAFRDGGSGVRWRRTGVDADDDAALEWYTGGDLVVDADLAPSLVDWYVGAGLGYLFAADERADLPPPFRDGDPADDRAWRGLAGETAGNATTPAMTPRRTQEFPSVARE
;
A
#
# COMPACT_ATOMS: atom_id res chain seq x y z
N MET A 1 5.21 67.84 10.70
CA MET A 1 6.09 68.16 11.85
C MET A 1 5.62 67.33 13.02
N SER A 2 6.44 66.40 13.52
CA SER A 2 6.24 65.81 14.86
C SER A 2 6.55 66.87 15.92
N PRO A 3 6.09 66.69 17.16
CA PRO A 3 6.94 65.97 18.12
C PRO A 3 6.19 64.91 18.95
N ALA A 4 6.98 64.01 19.55
CA ALA A 4 6.51 62.95 20.42
C ALA A 4 6.20 63.44 21.85
N ALA A 5 5.39 62.67 22.57
CA ALA A 5 5.38 62.64 24.03
C ALA A 5 5.09 61.22 24.51
N ASP A 6 6.12 60.58 25.07
CA ASP A 6 6.08 59.27 25.73
C ASP A 6 5.78 59.43 27.23
N ARG A 7 5.07 58.45 27.83
CA ARG A 7 4.98 58.16 29.28
C ARG A 7 3.97 57.02 29.53
N GLY A 8 4.47 55.83 29.82
CA GLY A 8 3.66 54.65 30.15
C GLY A 8 3.22 54.55 31.62
N ILE A 9 2.39 53.55 31.93
CA ILE A 9 1.99 53.14 33.29
C ILE A 9 1.91 51.60 33.38
N ALA A 10 2.59 51.05 34.39
CA ALA A 10 2.43 49.75 35.07
C ALA A 10 2.50 48.40 34.30
N PRO A 11 3.36 47.46 34.72
CA PRO A 11 3.24 46.04 34.38
C PRO A 11 2.27 45.33 35.34
N LEU A 12 1.37 44.50 34.82
CA LEU A 12 0.50 43.64 35.64
C LEU A 12 0.99 42.20 35.53
N ALA A 13 1.84 41.79 36.48
CA ALA A 13 2.37 40.45 36.57
C ALA A 13 1.27 39.49 37.05
N LEU A 14 0.75 38.64 36.14
CA LEU A 14 -0.17 37.58 36.49
C LEU A 14 0.64 36.30 36.80
N ALA A 15 0.76 35.98 38.08
CA ALA A 15 1.36 34.73 38.51
C ALA A 15 0.39 33.56 38.30
N LEU A 16 0.71 32.64 37.40
CA LEU A 16 0.03 31.35 37.29
C LEU A 16 0.98 30.25 37.78
N VAL A 17 0.81 29.84 39.03
CA VAL A 17 1.44 28.64 39.59
C VAL A 17 0.55 27.46 39.23
N LEU A 18 1.01 26.59 38.33
CA LEU A 18 0.40 25.27 38.13
C LEU A 18 1.42 24.18 38.47
N LEU A 19 1.16 23.48 39.57
CA LEU A 19 1.90 22.28 39.96
C LEU A 19 1.46 21.12 39.05
N VAL A 20 2.41 20.51 38.34
CA VAL A 20 2.24 19.20 37.71
C VAL A 20 3.28 18.25 38.30
N VAL A 21 2.83 17.36 39.18
CA VAL A 21 3.58 16.19 39.65
C VAL A 21 2.60 15.03 39.67
N LEU A 22 2.87 14.02 38.84
CA LEU A 22 2.40 12.62 38.84
C LEU A 22 3.00 12.03 37.54
N SER A 23 4.21 11.48 37.54
CA SER A 23 4.62 10.13 37.98
C SER A 23 4.21 9.00 37.02
N GLY A 24 5.18 8.28 36.46
CA GLY A 24 4.93 7.03 35.70
C GLY A 24 5.99 6.72 34.66
N CYS A 25 7.07 6.03 35.06
CA CYS A 25 7.94 5.33 34.12
C CYS A 25 7.48 3.87 33.95
N THR A 26 8.10 3.17 32.99
CA THR A 26 8.11 1.71 32.73
C THR A 26 6.97 1.09 31.90
N SER A 27 7.24 0.96 30.60
CA SER A 27 6.91 -0.18 29.74
C SER A 27 8.17 -0.45 28.90
N SER A 28 9.00 -1.47 29.19
CA SER A 28 8.76 -2.92 29.06
C SER A 28 8.65 -3.35 27.60
N SER A 29 9.81 -3.66 27.00
CA SER A 29 9.92 -4.25 25.66
C SER A 29 9.24 -5.62 25.59
N PRO A 30 8.43 -5.92 24.57
CA PRO A 30 8.13 -7.29 24.20
C PRO A 30 9.34 -7.92 23.50
N SER A 31 9.73 -9.12 23.91
CA SER A 31 10.64 -9.96 23.13
C SER A 31 9.90 -10.57 21.93
N PRO A 32 10.57 -10.87 20.80
CA PRO A 32 9.93 -11.54 19.67
C PRO A 32 9.50 -12.98 20.03
N PRO A 33 8.42 -13.50 19.42
CA PRO A 33 7.99 -14.89 19.61
C PRO A 33 8.98 -15.85 18.95
N VAL A 34 9.24 -16.98 19.63
CA VAL A 34 10.00 -18.11 19.07
C VAL A 34 9.06 -18.95 18.23
N VAL A 35 9.38 -19.13 16.95
CA VAL A 35 8.69 -20.09 16.06
C VAL A 35 9.45 -21.42 16.04
N ASP A 36 8.87 -22.44 16.69
CA ASP A 36 9.34 -23.83 16.57
C ASP A 36 8.79 -24.44 15.28
N ALA A 37 9.70 -24.88 14.40
CA ALA A 37 9.33 -25.50 13.13
C ALA A 37 8.94 -26.98 13.30
N ALA A 38 7.78 -27.38 12.76
CA ALA A 38 7.40 -28.78 12.62
C ALA A 38 6.59 -29.02 11.34
N LEU A 39 7.28 -29.33 10.24
CA LEU A 39 6.67 -29.80 9.00
C LEU A 39 6.23 -31.28 9.14
N GLY A 40 5.00 -31.59 8.72
CA GLY A 40 4.44 -32.95 8.71
C GLY A 40 3.46 -33.15 7.55
N ALA A 41 3.81 -34.02 6.61
CA ALA A 41 3.18 -34.19 5.30
C ALA A 41 1.74 -34.78 5.32
N PRO A 42 0.94 -34.60 4.24
CA PRO A 42 -0.46 -35.05 4.18
C PRO A 42 -0.60 -36.54 3.87
N SER A 43 -1.79 -37.09 4.15
CA SER A 43 -2.24 -38.37 3.61
C SER A 43 -3.67 -38.25 3.09
N ALA A 44 -3.89 -38.69 1.86
CA ALA A 44 -5.22 -38.85 1.28
C ALA A 44 -5.95 -40.05 1.88
N ASP A 45 -7.29 -40.04 1.82
CA ASP A 45 -8.03 -41.23 1.45
C ASP A 45 -9.35 -40.85 0.75
N ALA A 46 -9.81 -41.73 -0.14
CA ALA A 46 -11.07 -41.60 -0.85
C ALA A 46 -11.64 -42.98 -1.13
N SER A 47 -12.92 -43.24 -0.78
CA SER A 47 -13.91 -43.81 -1.72
C SER A 47 -15.30 -44.02 -1.08
N ASP A 48 -16.28 -44.05 -1.97
CA ASP A 48 -17.54 -44.85 -1.94
C ASP A 48 -18.47 -44.84 -0.71
N GLY A 49 -19.63 -44.19 -0.91
CA GLY A 49 -20.75 -44.95 -1.49
C GLY A 49 -22.05 -45.03 -0.68
N ASP A 50 -23.17 -44.65 -1.33
CA ASP A 50 -24.40 -45.46 -1.30
C ASP A 50 -25.26 -45.24 -2.55
N ASN A 51 -25.95 -46.30 -3.02
CA ASN A 51 -26.80 -46.32 -4.21
C ASN A 51 -28.28 -46.50 -3.82
N GLY A 52 -28.96 -45.40 -3.49
CA GLY A 52 -30.37 -45.39 -3.07
C GLY A 52 -31.40 -45.27 -4.20
N ALA A 53 -31.53 -46.27 -5.08
CA ALA A 53 -32.58 -46.27 -6.11
C ALA A 53 -33.93 -46.80 -5.58
N VAL A 54 -35.00 -45.99 -5.66
CA VAL A 54 -36.40 -46.45 -5.48
C VAL A 54 -37.34 -45.85 -6.54
N SER A 55 -38.38 -46.62 -6.86
CA SER A 55 -39.09 -46.59 -8.15
C SER A 55 -40.03 -45.42 -8.40
N ALA A 56 -40.26 -45.19 -9.70
CA ALA A 56 -41.29 -44.32 -10.25
C ALA A 56 -42.72 -44.68 -9.80
N ALA A 57 -43.55 -43.65 -9.67
CA ALA A 57 -45.01 -43.75 -9.71
C ALA A 57 -45.55 -42.86 -10.85
N VAL A 58 -46.27 -43.47 -11.79
CA VAL A 58 -46.95 -42.77 -12.88
C VAL A 58 -48.30 -42.27 -12.38
N GLY A 59 -48.54 -40.96 -12.44
CA GLY A 59 -49.82 -40.33 -12.11
C GLY A 59 -49.99 -39.04 -12.88
N GLY A 60 -50.73 -39.08 -13.98
CA GLY A 60 -50.94 -37.92 -14.86
C GLY A 60 -52.16 -37.05 -14.50
N THR A 61 -52.38 -36.04 -15.34
CA THR A 61 -53.52 -35.09 -15.35
C THR A 61 -53.66 -34.14 -14.16
N GLY A 62 -53.18 -32.92 -14.37
CA GLY A 62 -53.34 -31.78 -13.46
C GLY A 62 -52.77 -30.50 -14.07
N SER A 63 -53.19 -30.17 -15.30
CA SER A 63 -52.76 -28.93 -15.98
C SER A 63 -53.48 -27.73 -15.35
N SER A 64 -53.10 -27.38 -14.12
CA SER A 64 -53.37 -26.08 -13.56
C SER A 64 -52.55 -25.06 -14.35
N ALA A 65 -53.16 -24.48 -15.37
CA ALA A 65 -52.70 -23.20 -15.86
C ALA A 65 -52.78 -22.24 -14.67
N SER A 66 -51.63 -21.82 -14.14
CA SER A 66 -51.59 -20.61 -13.34
C SER A 66 -52.17 -19.51 -14.22
N GLU A 67 -53.31 -18.95 -13.81
CA GLU A 67 -53.77 -17.71 -14.38
C GLU A 67 -52.61 -16.72 -14.27
N THR A 68 -52.14 -16.23 -15.42
CA THR A 68 -51.31 -15.04 -15.46
C THR A 68 -52.17 -13.92 -14.91
N ARG A 69 -52.06 -13.69 -13.60
CA ARG A 69 -52.55 -12.49 -12.95
C ARG A 69 -52.01 -11.31 -13.77
N PRO A 70 -52.82 -10.27 -14.04
CA PRO A 70 -52.29 -9.04 -14.60
C PRO A 70 -51.07 -8.60 -13.79
N ALA A 71 -50.15 -7.87 -14.41
CA ALA A 71 -49.11 -7.16 -13.68
C ALA A 71 -49.77 -6.06 -12.82
N ASP A 72 -50.33 -6.47 -11.69
CA ASP A 72 -50.39 -5.63 -10.51
C ASP A 72 -48.94 -5.19 -10.29
N THR A 73 -48.69 -3.87 -10.31
CA THR A 73 -47.39 -3.30 -10.01
C THR A 73 -46.89 -3.90 -8.70
N ALA A 74 -45.67 -4.43 -8.70
CA ALA A 74 -45.09 -4.96 -7.48
C ALA A 74 -45.06 -3.86 -6.41
N ASP A 75 -45.33 -4.23 -5.15
CA ASP A 75 -45.34 -3.29 -4.01
C ASP A 75 -43.88 -3.04 -3.58
N ASN A 76 -43.10 -2.48 -4.51
CA ASN A 76 -41.68 -2.16 -4.40
C ASN A 76 -41.35 -0.95 -5.32
N PRO A 77 -40.24 -0.22 -5.09
CA PRO A 77 -39.91 0.97 -5.88
C PRO A 77 -39.76 0.74 -7.38
N TRP A 78 -39.27 -0.42 -7.85
CA TRP A 78 -39.14 -0.70 -9.29
C TRP A 78 -40.49 -0.90 -10.00
N GLY A 79 -41.57 -1.20 -9.27
CA GLY A 79 -42.89 -1.47 -9.82
C GLY A 79 -43.04 -2.83 -10.52
N HIS A 80 -41.96 -3.62 -10.61
CA HIS A 80 -41.95 -4.98 -11.14
C HIS A 80 -41.14 -5.95 -10.26
N ALA A 81 -41.31 -7.24 -10.53
CA ALA A 81 -40.50 -8.31 -9.96
C ALA A 81 -40.42 -9.47 -10.98
N PRO A 82 -39.29 -10.21 -11.08
CA PRO A 82 -38.05 -10.01 -10.33
C PRO A 82 -37.24 -8.81 -10.82
N VAL A 83 -36.41 -8.24 -9.94
CA VAL A 83 -35.39 -7.24 -10.29
C VAL A 83 -34.10 -7.96 -10.73
N VAL A 84 -33.59 -7.63 -11.92
CA VAL A 84 -32.45 -8.30 -12.56
C VAL A 84 -31.13 -7.64 -12.20
N VAL A 85 -30.19 -8.43 -11.65
CA VAL A 85 -28.85 -7.95 -11.25
C VAL A 85 -27.80 -8.40 -12.27
N GLY A 86 -27.14 -7.46 -12.93
CA GLY A 86 -25.95 -7.66 -13.77
C GLY A 86 -24.64 -7.47 -12.98
N VAL A 87 -23.53 -7.98 -13.51
CA VAL A 87 -22.20 -7.85 -12.89
C VAL A 87 -21.19 -7.38 -13.96
N ASP A 88 -20.63 -6.20 -13.75
CA ASP A 88 -19.55 -5.61 -14.55
C ASP A 88 -18.27 -5.62 -13.70
N ALA A 89 -17.34 -6.50 -14.04
CA ALA A 89 -16.19 -6.81 -13.19
C ALA A 89 -14.92 -7.10 -14.01
N PRO A 90 -13.72 -6.87 -13.44
CA PRO A 90 -12.46 -7.14 -14.12
C PRO A 90 -12.31 -8.64 -14.45
N ALA A 91 -11.57 -8.93 -15.53
CA ALA A 91 -11.25 -10.30 -15.95
C ALA A 91 -10.03 -10.86 -15.18
N ASP A 92 -10.04 -10.74 -13.85
CA ASP A 92 -8.98 -11.20 -12.93
C ASP A 92 -9.08 -12.71 -12.60
N GLY A 93 -10.22 -13.34 -12.89
CA GLY A 93 -10.50 -14.75 -12.63
C GLY A 93 -11.27 -15.02 -11.33
N ARG A 94 -11.64 -13.98 -10.58
CA ARG A 94 -12.46 -14.08 -9.36
C ARG A 94 -13.95 -14.19 -9.71
N ASP A 95 -14.66 -15.03 -8.97
CA ASP A 95 -16.09 -15.28 -9.22
C ASP A 95 -16.99 -14.27 -8.49
N TYR A 96 -16.95 -13.02 -8.95
CA TYR A 96 -17.80 -11.94 -8.42
C TYR A 96 -19.31 -12.27 -8.52
N ALA A 97 -19.74 -13.10 -9.49
CA ALA A 97 -21.14 -13.49 -9.61
C ALA A 97 -21.60 -14.30 -8.39
N SER A 98 -20.80 -15.26 -7.91
CA SER A 98 -21.08 -16.00 -6.67
C SER A 98 -21.12 -15.10 -5.43
N LEU A 99 -20.29 -14.06 -5.36
CA LEU A 99 -20.30 -13.10 -4.24
C LEU A 99 -21.59 -12.26 -4.22
N VAL A 100 -22.05 -11.81 -5.40
CA VAL A 100 -23.32 -11.09 -5.58
C VAL A 100 -24.52 -12.00 -5.30
N GLU A 101 -24.48 -13.26 -5.73
CA GLU A 101 -25.51 -14.26 -5.37
C GLU A 101 -25.60 -14.47 -3.85
N SER A 102 -24.47 -14.54 -3.13
CA SER A 102 -24.45 -14.63 -1.66
C SER A 102 -25.10 -13.41 -0.96
N ALA A 103 -24.88 -12.20 -1.49
CA ALA A 103 -25.51 -10.98 -0.95
C ALA A 103 -27.03 -10.94 -1.20
N VAL A 104 -27.46 -11.31 -2.41
CA VAL A 104 -28.87 -11.44 -2.77
C VAL A 104 -29.58 -12.52 -1.93
N ASP A 105 -28.93 -13.66 -1.71
CA ASP A 105 -29.48 -14.76 -0.91
C ASP A 105 -29.60 -14.40 0.58
N TYR A 106 -28.65 -13.61 1.12
CA TYR A 106 -28.76 -13.05 2.47
C TYR A 106 -30.03 -12.20 2.63
N TRP A 107 -30.29 -11.27 1.70
CA TRP A 107 -31.49 -10.44 1.78
C TRP A 107 -32.78 -11.21 1.51
N ARG A 108 -32.76 -12.18 0.59
CA ARG A 108 -33.92 -13.08 0.39
C ARG A 108 -34.28 -13.87 1.65
N ALA A 109 -33.28 -14.28 2.44
CA ALA A 109 -33.50 -14.94 3.73
C ALA A 109 -34.05 -14.00 4.82
N ASN A 110 -33.83 -12.69 4.69
CA ASN A 110 -34.27 -11.65 5.65
C ASN A 110 -35.48 -10.82 5.15
N ALA A 111 -36.07 -11.17 4.01
CA ALA A 111 -37.09 -10.38 3.31
C ALA A 111 -38.34 -10.01 4.15
N SER A 112 -38.64 -10.75 5.22
CA SER A 112 -39.75 -10.43 6.13
C SER A 112 -39.47 -9.27 7.12
N ALA A 113 -38.25 -8.74 7.13
CA ALA A 113 -37.79 -7.72 8.07
C ALA A 113 -37.34 -6.41 7.38
N VAL A 114 -37.59 -6.29 6.07
CA VAL A 114 -37.26 -5.11 5.25
C VAL A 114 -38.54 -4.50 4.65
N ALA A 115 -38.44 -3.31 4.05
CA ALA A 115 -39.62 -2.56 3.57
C ALA A 115 -40.39 -3.27 2.45
N TYR A 116 -39.70 -3.97 1.54
CA TYR A 116 -40.27 -4.65 0.37
C TYR A 116 -39.37 -5.81 -0.10
N ASP A 117 -39.94 -6.77 -0.86
CA ASP A 117 -39.18 -7.84 -1.52
C ASP A 117 -39.10 -7.58 -3.04
N PRO A 118 -37.93 -7.21 -3.59
CA PRO A 118 -37.73 -7.06 -5.04
C PRO A 118 -37.59 -8.40 -5.79
N ALA A 119 -37.45 -9.50 -5.06
CA ALA A 119 -37.10 -10.81 -5.61
C ALA A 119 -35.89 -10.74 -6.57
N PHE A 120 -34.77 -10.17 -6.10
CA PHE A 120 -33.53 -10.05 -6.90
C PHE A 120 -33.11 -11.39 -7.53
N VAL A 121 -32.76 -11.34 -8.82
CA VAL A 121 -32.27 -12.48 -9.61
C VAL A 121 -30.97 -12.09 -10.32
N VAL A 122 -29.88 -12.77 -9.96
CA VAL A 122 -28.57 -12.53 -10.58
C VAL A 122 -28.51 -13.12 -12.00
N ARG A 123 -28.06 -12.30 -12.93
CA ARG A 123 -27.87 -12.56 -14.36
C ARG A 123 -26.60 -11.80 -14.78
N PRO A 124 -25.40 -12.31 -14.44
CA PRO A 124 -24.17 -11.50 -14.49
C PRO A 124 -23.94 -10.91 -15.89
N ASN A 125 -24.22 -11.70 -16.94
CA ASN A 125 -24.11 -11.30 -18.35
C ASN A 125 -25.41 -10.68 -18.93
N SER A 126 -26.26 -10.02 -18.13
CA SER A 126 -27.44 -9.31 -18.65
C SER A 126 -27.02 -8.10 -19.47
N SER A 127 -27.60 -7.93 -20.66
CA SER A 127 -27.40 -6.72 -21.48
C SER A 127 -28.30 -5.56 -21.09
N ASP A 128 -29.26 -5.80 -20.19
CA ASP A 128 -30.29 -4.85 -19.75
C ASP A 128 -30.68 -5.22 -18.29
N PRO A 129 -29.80 -4.99 -17.29
CA PRO A 129 -30.11 -5.22 -15.88
C PRO A 129 -30.86 -4.03 -15.27
N ASP A 130 -31.66 -4.29 -14.24
CA ASP A 130 -32.24 -3.24 -13.39
C ASP A 130 -31.21 -2.68 -12.40
N VAL A 131 -30.28 -3.53 -11.96
CA VAL A 131 -29.15 -3.18 -11.08
C VAL A 131 -27.85 -3.71 -11.69
N THR A 132 -26.85 -2.86 -11.87
CA THR A 132 -25.48 -3.25 -12.24
C THR A 132 -24.59 -3.19 -11.01
N VAL A 133 -23.95 -4.31 -10.66
CA VAL A 133 -22.82 -4.31 -9.72
C VAL A 133 -21.55 -4.04 -10.53
N SER A 134 -20.96 -2.86 -10.35
CA SER A 134 -19.71 -2.44 -10.99
C SER A 134 -18.55 -2.57 -10.01
N VAL A 135 -17.54 -3.37 -10.39
CA VAL A 135 -16.36 -3.64 -9.56
C VAL A 135 -15.18 -2.83 -10.10
N VAL A 136 -14.64 -1.92 -9.28
CA VAL A 136 -13.73 -0.84 -9.72
C VAL A 136 -12.45 -0.75 -8.89
N GLU A 137 -11.39 -0.16 -9.46
CA GLU A 137 -10.12 0.09 -8.77
C GLU A 137 -10.23 1.10 -7.61
N ARG A 138 -11.09 2.12 -7.76
CA ARG A 138 -11.32 3.15 -6.74
C ARG A 138 -12.72 3.73 -6.87
N ILE A 139 -13.34 4.04 -5.73
CA ILE A 139 -14.60 4.78 -5.65
C ILE A 139 -14.23 6.27 -5.45
N ASP A 140 -14.43 7.11 -6.46
CA ASP A 140 -14.06 8.53 -6.35
C ASP A 140 -15.03 9.35 -5.48
N GLY A 141 -16.26 8.85 -5.25
CA GLY A 141 -17.28 9.49 -4.40
C GLY A 141 -18.59 8.71 -4.31
N CYS A 142 -19.33 8.96 -3.22
CA CYS A 142 -20.65 8.38 -2.95
C CYS A 142 -21.66 9.48 -2.63
N GLY A 143 -22.47 9.87 -3.61
CA GLY A 143 -23.38 11.01 -3.47
C GLY A 143 -22.62 12.31 -3.22
N ASP A 144 -22.88 12.95 -2.07
CA ASP A 144 -22.21 14.19 -1.65
C ASP A 144 -20.86 13.94 -0.93
N ASP A 145 -20.53 12.69 -0.60
CA ASP A 145 -19.32 12.32 0.15
C ASP A 145 -18.14 11.96 -0.75
N ALA A 146 -16.95 12.49 -0.40
CA ALA A 146 -15.69 12.23 -1.11
C ALA A 146 -15.13 10.86 -0.72
N GLY A 147 -15.03 9.94 -1.68
CA GLY A 147 -15.01 8.49 -1.42
C GLY A 147 -13.64 7.82 -1.28
N ALA A 148 -12.57 8.53 -0.93
CA ALA A 148 -11.21 7.98 -0.97
C ALA A 148 -11.03 6.69 -0.13
N ASP A 149 -11.76 6.58 0.98
CA ASP A 149 -11.77 5.41 1.89
C ASP A 149 -13.01 4.51 1.69
N ALA A 150 -13.84 4.77 0.68
CA ALA A 150 -15.08 4.03 0.43
C ALA A 150 -14.79 2.70 -0.28
N VAL A 151 -15.31 1.61 0.30
CA VAL A 151 -15.16 0.24 -0.23
C VAL A 151 -16.39 -0.27 -0.99
N GLY A 152 -17.54 0.40 -0.79
CA GLY A 152 -18.81 0.13 -1.45
C GLY A 152 -19.61 1.42 -1.65
N CYS A 153 -20.60 1.37 -2.53
CA CYS A 153 -21.50 2.48 -2.83
C CYS A 153 -22.82 2.01 -3.45
N ALA A 154 -23.95 2.48 -2.95
CA ALA A 154 -25.26 2.31 -3.57
C ALA A 154 -26.19 3.50 -3.28
N PRO A 155 -27.14 3.81 -4.18
CA PRO A 155 -28.21 4.74 -3.86
C PRO A 155 -29.17 4.12 -2.83
N LEU A 156 -29.64 4.94 -1.89
CA LEU A 156 -30.75 4.57 -1.01
C LEU A 156 -32.07 4.59 -1.80
N LEU A 157 -32.78 3.46 -1.85
CA LEU A 157 -34.10 3.36 -2.46
C LEU A 157 -35.18 3.30 -1.37
N ASP A 158 -35.69 4.47 -0.97
CA ASP A 158 -36.80 4.56 -0.02
C ASP A 158 -38.05 3.85 -0.57
N GLY A 159 -38.69 3.01 0.24
CA GLY A 159 -39.95 2.35 -0.10
C GLY A 159 -41.15 3.30 -0.17
N ASP A 160 -41.05 4.47 0.48
CA ASP A 160 -42.08 5.50 0.46
C ASP A 160 -41.91 6.52 -0.68
N ASP A 161 -40.80 6.50 -1.45
CA ASP A 161 -40.67 7.32 -2.67
C ASP A 161 -41.28 6.60 -3.89
N PRO A 162 -42.40 7.10 -4.47
CA PRO A 162 -43.05 6.46 -5.60
C PRO A 162 -42.30 6.64 -6.93
N THR A 163 -41.12 7.26 -6.93
CA THR A 163 -40.32 7.52 -8.13
C THR A 163 -39.41 6.34 -8.44
N ALA A 164 -39.97 5.31 -9.08
CA ALA A 164 -39.22 4.18 -9.60
C ALA A 164 -37.96 4.60 -10.36
N PRO A 165 -36.80 3.93 -10.17
CA PRO A 165 -35.60 4.20 -10.95
C PRO A 165 -35.90 4.17 -12.45
N THR A 166 -35.73 5.30 -13.14
CA THR A 166 -36.00 5.41 -14.59
C THR A 166 -34.81 5.01 -15.45
N GLU A 167 -33.67 4.72 -14.83
CA GLU A 167 -32.43 4.24 -15.41
C GLU A 167 -31.88 3.11 -14.52
N PRO A 168 -31.05 2.18 -15.03
CA PRO A 168 -30.44 1.12 -14.23
C PRO A 168 -29.68 1.67 -13.02
N VAL A 169 -29.95 1.10 -11.85
CA VAL A 169 -29.25 1.44 -10.61
C VAL A 169 -27.84 0.85 -10.65
N THR A 170 -26.84 1.59 -10.16
CA THR A 170 -25.47 1.07 -10.03
C THR A 170 -25.12 0.89 -8.55
N VAL A 171 -24.65 -0.31 -8.21
CA VAL A 171 -23.91 -0.61 -6.98
C VAL A 171 -22.43 -0.65 -7.36
N VAL A 172 -21.58 0.06 -6.64
CA VAL A 172 -20.13 0.09 -6.88
C VAL A 172 -19.43 -0.62 -5.73
N VAL A 173 -18.42 -1.45 -6.01
CA VAL A 173 -17.59 -2.11 -4.99
C VAL A 173 -16.13 -2.05 -5.40
N ALA A 174 -15.24 -1.79 -4.43
CA ALA A 174 -13.81 -1.75 -4.66
C ALA A 174 -13.20 -3.17 -4.85
N VAL A 175 -12.25 -3.30 -5.78
CA VAL A 175 -11.35 -4.47 -5.88
C VAL A 175 -10.34 -4.48 -4.73
N GLY A 176 -9.50 -5.52 -4.68
CA GLY A 176 -8.37 -5.59 -3.74
C GLY A 176 -8.75 -6.04 -2.34
N TYR A 177 -10.01 -6.42 -2.09
CA TYR A 177 -10.50 -6.99 -0.84
C TYR A 177 -10.85 -8.47 -0.96
N ASP A 178 -10.73 -9.21 0.14
CA ASP A 178 -11.01 -10.65 0.18
C ASP A 178 -12.51 -11.00 0.00
N ASP A 179 -12.82 -12.30 -0.15
CA ASP A 179 -14.19 -12.75 -0.41
C ASP A 179 -15.14 -12.51 0.76
N GLU A 180 -14.66 -12.47 2.00
CA GLU A 180 -15.49 -12.16 3.17
C GLU A 180 -15.85 -10.66 3.21
N THR A 181 -14.84 -9.79 3.04
CA THR A 181 -15.02 -8.34 2.94
C THR A 181 -15.92 -7.96 1.78
N THR A 182 -15.64 -8.43 0.56
CA THR A 182 -16.45 -8.12 -0.64
C THR A 182 -17.90 -8.60 -0.48
N GLN A 183 -18.15 -9.77 0.12
CA GLN A 183 -19.52 -10.21 0.41
C GLN A 183 -20.21 -9.36 1.48
N MET A 184 -19.49 -8.92 2.51
CA MET A 184 -20.03 -8.07 3.56
C MET A 184 -20.42 -6.70 2.99
N VAL A 185 -19.55 -6.08 2.18
CA VAL A 185 -19.85 -4.83 1.45
C VAL A 185 -21.03 -5.02 0.51
N LEU A 186 -21.07 -6.07 -0.32
CA LEU A 186 -22.22 -6.32 -1.19
C LEU A 186 -23.53 -6.46 -0.40
N LYS A 187 -23.52 -7.10 0.78
CA LYS A 187 -24.70 -7.17 1.64
C LYS A 187 -25.08 -5.79 2.18
N HIS A 188 -24.12 -4.93 2.54
CA HIS A 188 -24.36 -3.55 2.95
C HIS A 188 -25.08 -2.76 1.84
N GLU A 189 -24.48 -2.72 0.64
CA GLU A 189 -24.99 -1.96 -0.51
C GLU A 189 -26.38 -2.43 -0.96
N PHE A 190 -26.63 -3.74 -0.99
CA PHE A 190 -27.96 -4.27 -1.30
C PHE A 190 -29.00 -3.95 -0.22
N GLY A 191 -28.61 -3.60 1.00
CA GLY A 191 -29.51 -3.11 2.03
C GLY A 191 -29.99 -1.68 1.78
N HIS A 192 -29.13 -0.81 1.22
CA HIS A 192 -29.55 0.52 0.74
C HIS A 192 -30.54 0.42 -0.43
N LEU A 193 -30.38 -0.58 -1.30
CA LEU A 193 -31.39 -0.93 -2.30
C LEU A 193 -32.69 -1.50 -1.72
N LEU A 194 -32.81 -1.69 -0.40
CA LEU A 194 -34.03 -2.13 0.30
C LEU A 194 -34.62 -1.04 1.22
N GLY A 195 -34.14 0.21 1.08
CA GLY A 195 -34.53 1.35 1.90
C GLY A 195 -33.93 1.38 3.30
N LEU A 196 -32.96 0.49 3.59
CA LEU A 196 -32.30 0.44 4.89
C LEU A 196 -31.11 1.41 4.95
N THR A 197 -30.84 1.91 6.14
CA THR A 197 -29.84 2.94 6.43
C THR A 197 -28.80 2.44 7.44
N HIS A 198 -27.76 3.24 7.72
CA HIS A 198 -26.81 2.91 8.78
C HIS A 198 -27.43 2.91 10.19
N ASP A 199 -28.56 3.60 10.39
CA ASP A 199 -29.31 3.57 11.66
C ASP A 199 -29.94 2.18 11.94
N ASP A 200 -30.11 1.34 10.90
CA ASP A 200 -30.65 -0.01 11.01
C ASP A 200 -29.59 -1.06 11.47
N ALA A 201 -28.34 -0.65 11.72
CA ALA A 201 -27.23 -1.52 12.12
C ALA A 201 -27.50 -2.32 13.43
N ASP A 202 -28.33 -1.80 14.34
CA ASP A 202 -28.76 -2.51 15.55
C ASP A 202 -29.59 -3.78 15.23
N ALA A 203 -30.31 -3.79 14.11
CA ALA A 203 -31.09 -4.93 13.61
C ALA A 203 -30.30 -5.76 12.59
N PHE A 204 -29.52 -5.11 11.74
CA PHE A 204 -28.71 -5.72 10.69
C PHE A 204 -27.27 -5.22 10.78
N PRO A 205 -26.38 -5.87 11.56
CA PRO A 205 -25.00 -5.39 11.79
C PRO A 205 -24.17 -5.15 10.53
N VAL A 206 -24.56 -5.76 9.40
CA VAL A 206 -23.97 -5.54 8.08
C VAL A 206 -24.17 -4.11 7.53
N LEU A 207 -25.14 -3.35 8.05
CA LEU A 207 -25.38 -1.95 7.71
C LEU A 207 -24.54 -0.96 8.53
N SER A 208 -23.55 -1.43 9.30
CA SER A 208 -22.65 -0.54 10.06
C SER A 208 -21.89 0.39 9.10
N GLU A 209 -21.91 1.71 9.37
CA GLU A 209 -21.14 2.74 8.63
C GLU A 209 -19.63 2.42 8.57
N ARG A 210 -19.11 1.72 9.59
CA ARG A 210 -17.73 1.26 9.65
C ARG A 210 -17.68 -0.25 9.69
N VAL A 211 -16.81 -0.78 8.86
CA VAL A 211 -16.62 -2.21 8.65
C VAL A 211 -15.12 -2.49 8.68
N GLU A 212 -14.72 -3.55 9.39
CA GLU A 212 -13.35 -4.06 9.30
C GLU A 212 -13.19 -4.70 7.91
N THR A 213 -12.06 -4.44 7.26
CA THR A 213 -11.78 -4.92 5.90
C THR A 213 -10.46 -5.67 5.86
N THR A 214 -10.36 -6.64 4.96
CA THR A 214 -9.13 -7.41 4.71
C THR A 214 -8.78 -7.27 3.24
N ARG A 215 -7.60 -6.72 2.97
CA ARG A 215 -7.05 -6.60 1.61
C ARG A 215 -6.58 -7.98 1.12
N LEU A 216 -6.57 -8.17 -0.19
CA LEU A 216 -5.89 -9.30 -0.83
C LEU A 216 -4.39 -9.00 -0.87
N PRO A 217 -3.51 -9.96 -0.52
CA PRO A 217 -2.08 -9.75 -0.58
C PRO A 217 -1.61 -9.36 -1.99
N GLU A 218 -0.78 -8.32 -2.07
CA GLU A 218 -0.03 -7.94 -3.26
C GLU A 218 1.45 -8.36 -3.13
N PRO A 219 2.19 -8.55 -4.24
CA PRO A 219 3.62 -8.80 -4.15
C PRO A 219 4.41 -7.60 -3.58
N ASP A 220 5.31 -7.84 -2.63
CA ASP A 220 6.24 -6.83 -2.13
C ASP A 220 7.13 -6.26 -3.24
N ALA A 221 7.61 -5.03 -3.07
CA ALA A 221 8.60 -4.41 -3.94
C ALA A 221 9.88 -5.27 -4.09
N GLY A 222 10.25 -6.01 -3.03
CA GLY A 222 11.38 -6.95 -3.05
C GLY A 222 11.12 -8.26 -3.81
N GLU A 223 9.85 -8.65 -3.99
CA GLU A 223 9.47 -9.82 -4.80
C GLU A 223 9.28 -9.47 -6.28
N ARG A 224 9.16 -8.18 -6.62
CA ARG A 224 8.98 -7.69 -7.98
C ARG A 224 10.31 -7.62 -8.74
N GLU A 225 10.25 -7.77 -10.07
CA GLU A 225 11.41 -7.59 -10.97
C GLU A 225 11.99 -6.16 -10.91
N SER A 226 11.20 -5.19 -10.44
CA SER A 226 11.60 -3.81 -10.16
C SER A 226 10.76 -3.31 -8.98
N PRO A 227 11.39 -2.75 -7.91
CA PRO A 227 10.65 -2.21 -6.78
C PRO A 227 10.04 -0.83 -7.09
N PHE A 228 10.55 -0.12 -8.11
CA PHE A 228 9.93 1.08 -8.65
C PHE A 228 9.00 0.71 -9.81
N ARG A 229 7.85 1.39 -9.92
CA ARG A 229 6.87 1.18 -11.02
C ARG A 229 7.48 1.50 -12.38
N GLU A 230 8.26 2.57 -12.46
CA GLU A 230 8.93 3.01 -13.68
C GLU A 230 10.35 2.41 -13.80
N ARG A 231 10.79 2.15 -15.03
CA ARG A 231 12.15 1.66 -15.33
C ARG A 231 13.16 2.80 -15.60
N THR A 232 12.68 4.03 -15.65
CA THR A 232 13.52 5.24 -15.65
C THR A 232 13.28 5.95 -14.33
N VAL A 233 14.32 6.04 -13.51
CA VAL A 233 14.26 6.63 -12.16
C VAL A 233 14.85 8.03 -12.21
N ALA A 234 14.05 9.02 -11.83
CA ALA A 234 14.46 10.42 -11.79
C ALA A 234 15.32 10.69 -10.55
N VAL A 235 16.56 11.15 -10.76
CA VAL A 235 17.56 11.37 -9.71
C VAL A 235 17.85 12.87 -9.57
N HIS A 236 17.53 13.43 -8.41
CA HIS A 236 18.03 14.75 -8.01
C HIS A 236 19.34 14.62 -7.24
N VAL A 237 20.26 15.56 -7.46
CA VAL A 237 21.59 15.56 -6.83
C VAL A 237 21.89 16.93 -6.23
N ASP A 238 21.94 17.00 -4.90
CA ASP A 238 22.26 18.20 -4.13
C ASP A 238 23.73 18.21 -3.67
N LEU A 239 24.56 18.96 -4.41
CA LEU A 239 25.96 19.25 -4.08
C LEU A 239 26.15 20.66 -3.49
N SER A 240 25.11 21.24 -2.89
CA SER A 240 25.16 22.58 -2.27
C SER A 240 26.24 22.69 -1.18
N ASN A 241 26.40 21.64 -0.37
CA ASN A 241 27.42 21.54 0.68
C ASN A 241 28.82 21.19 0.15
N VAL A 242 28.96 20.75 -1.10
CA VAL A 242 30.26 20.40 -1.71
C VAL A 242 30.96 21.65 -2.22
N SER A 243 32.27 21.74 -2.01
CA SER A 243 33.05 22.89 -2.45
C SER A 243 33.05 23.01 -3.98
N PRO A 244 33.02 24.23 -4.57
CA PRO A 244 32.95 24.39 -6.03
C PRO A 244 34.08 23.74 -6.82
N GLY A 245 35.24 23.46 -6.19
CA GLY A 245 36.36 22.77 -6.83
C GLY A 245 36.19 21.25 -6.93
N GLU A 246 35.36 20.65 -6.07
CA GLU A 246 35.20 19.20 -5.94
C GLU A 246 33.90 18.68 -6.57
N ARG A 247 32.96 19.56 -6.93
CA ARG A 247 31.66 19.20 -7.53
C ARG A 247 31.81 18.36 -8.81
N ALA A 248 32.76 18.71 -9.68
CA ALA A 248 32.99 17.96 -10.91
C ALA A 248 33.49 16.52 -10.66
N THR A 249 34.22 16.29 -9.57
CA THR A 249 34.58 14.95 -9.11
C THR A 249 33.34 14.22 -8.58
N HIS A 250 32.59 14.85 -7.67
CA HIS A 250 31.39 14.23 -7.10
C HIS A 250 30.37 13.83 -8.17
N GLU A 251 30.11 14.68 -9.17
CA GLU A 251 29.23 14.32 -10.30
C GLU A 251 29.75 13.10 -11.06
N ALA A 252 31.05 13.03 -11.36
CA ALA A 252 31.65 11.91 -12.09
C ALA A 252 31.62 10.59 -11.29
N GLU A 253 31.84 10.65 -9.97
CA GLU A 253 31.74 9.47 -9.11
C GLU A 253 30.26 9.03 -8.91
N ILE A 254 29.31 9.96 -8.84
CA ILE A 254 27.87 9.63 -8.83
C ILE A 254 27.45 8.99 -10.16
N ASP A 255 27.86 9.56 -11.29
CA ASP A 255 27.57 9.01 -12.63
C ASP A 255 28.19 7.62 -12.83
N HIS A 256 29.34 7.33 -12.20
CA HIS A 256 29.93 5.99 -12.16
C HIS A 256 28.99 4.98 -11.49
N ALA A 257 28.50 5.33 -10.29
CA ALA A 257 27.58 4.49 -9.53
C ALA A 257 26.27 4.27 -10.28
N LEU A 258 25.67 5.31 -10.86
CA LEU A 258 24.45 5.19 -11.67
C LEU A 258 24.69 4.26 -12.88
N SER A 259 25.75 4.50 -13.65
CA SER A 259 26.13 3.70 -14.83
C SER A 259 26.32 2.20 -14.50
N TYR A 260 26.76 1.87 -13.29
CA TYR A 260 26.91 0.49 -12.84
C TYR A 260 25.56 -0.23 -12.69
N TYR A 261 24.54 0.47 -12.16
CA TYR A 261 23.18 -0.07 -12.04
C TYR A 261 22.45 -0.12 -13.39
N GLU A 262 22.66 0.85 -14.29
CA GLU A 262 22.19 0.75 -15.70
C GLU A 262 22.84 -0.44 -16.43
N GLY A 263 24.08 -0.78 -16.06
CA GLY A 263 24.80 -1.97 -16.52
C GLY A 263 24.26 -3.30 -15.95
N GLY A 264 23.21 -3.27 -15.11
CA GLY A 264 22.57 -4.44 -14.53
C GLY A 264 23.14 -4.89 -13.18
N ALA A 265 24.16 -4.23 -12.64
CA ALA A 265 24.79 -4.54 -11.34
C ALA A 265 25.00 -6.06 -11.06
N ASP A 266 25.70 -6.76 -11.95
CA ASP A 266 25.92 -8.23 -11.88
C ASP A 266 24.64 -9.08 -11.82
N GLY A 267 23.52 -8.56 -12.33
CA GLY A 267 22.20 -9.20 -12.33
C GLY A 267 21.33 -8.85 -11.14
N VAL A 268 21.78 -7.96 -10.23
CA VAL A 268 21.01 -7.48 -9.08
C VAL A 268 20.09 -6.31 -9.45
N ALA A 269 20.46 -5.48 -10.43
CA ALA A 269 19.60 -4.38 -10.87
C ALA A 269 18.50 -4.87 -11.84
N PRO A 270 17.28 -4.31 -11.76
CA PRO A 270 16.20 -4.58 -12.72
C PRO A 270 16.63 -4.44 -14.18
N ALA A 271 16.12 -5.32 -15.05
CA ALA A 271 16.44 -5.27 -16.47
C ALA A 271 15.91 -3.96 -17.10
N ASN A 272 16.73 -3.33 -17.94
CA ASN A 272 16.44 -2.04 -18.58
C ASN A 272 16.23 -0.86 -17.59
N LEU A 273 16.77 -0.95 -16.37
CA LEU A 273 16.90 0.20 -15.48
C LEU A 273 17.72 1.32 -16.15
N SER A 274 17.26 2.55 -15.98
CA SER A 274 17.89 3.78 -16.47
C SER A 274 17.69 4.91 -15.47
N PHE A 275 18.57 5.91 -15.47
CA PHE A 275 18.44 7.08 -14.61
C PHE A 275 18.34 8.38 -15.41
N GLU A 276 17.44 9.28 -15.01
CA GLU A 276 17.35 10.64 -15.55
C GLU A 276 17.73 11.66 -14.48
N ARG A 277 18.75 12.50 -14.73
CA ARG A 277 19.13 13.56 -13.80
C ARG A 277 18.14 14.73 -13.87
N VAL A 278 17.46 15.04 -12.76
CA VAL A 278 16.48 16.13 -12.67
C VAL A 278 16.94 17.28 -11.75
N SER A 279 16.73 18.52 -12.18
CA SER A 279 17.11 19.71 -11.41
C SER A 279 16.15 20.09 -10.28
N ASN A 280 14.91 19.59 -10.31
CA ASN A 280 13.90 19.84 -9.28
C ASN A 280 13.76 18.61 -8.38
N PRO A 281 14.00 18.69 -7.05
CA PRO A 281 13.79 17.57 -6.14
C PRO A 281 12.32 17.10 -6.09
N GLU A 282 11.34 17.98 -6.33
CA GLU A 282 9.92 17.60 -6.36
C GLU A 282 9.53 16.74 -7.59
N MET A 283 10.46 16.53 -8.52
CA MET A 283 10.31 15.66 -9.69
C MET A 283 11.21 14.42 -9.62
N ALA A 284 11.88 14.18 -8.49
CA ALA A 284 12.81 13.06 -8.34
C ALA A 284 12.18 11.93 -7.55
N ASP A 285 12.35 10.71 -8.05
CA ASP A 285 12.11 9.49 -7.28
C ASP A 285 13.24 9.32 -6.26
N VAL A 286 14.50 9.58 -6.65
CA VAL A 286 15.66 9.46 -5.76
C VAL A 286 16.34 10.80 -5.56
N THR A 287 16.48 11.24 -4.30
CA THR A 287 17.29 12.42 -3.95
C THR A 287 18.60 11.98 -3.31
N LEU A 288 19.71 12.35 -3.94
CA LEU A 288 21.06 12.16 -3.42
C LEU A 288 21.61 13.50 -2.93
N SER A 289 22.05 13.56 -1.69
CA SER A 289 22.65 14.76 -1.10
C SER A 289 23.97 14.45 -0.40
N VAL A 290 24.83 15.47 -0.27
CA VAL A 290 26.07 15.37 0.52
C VAL A 290 25.93 16.23 1.78
N SER A 291 26.12 15.65 2.97
CA SER A 291 26.05 16.40 4.23
C SER A 291 26.87 15.75 5.37
N ALA A 292 27.46 16.56 6.25
CA ALA A 292 28.33 16.08 7.31
C ALA A 292 27.57 15.36 8.44
N PHE A 293 28.03 14.15 8.79
CA PHE A 293 27.40 13.31 9.82
C PHE A 293 27.76 13.75 11.25
N ARG A 294 26.79 14.29 11.98
CA ARG A 294 27.00 14.93 13.30
C ARG A 294 27.15 13.96 14.49
N ASP A 295 26.98 12.66 14.25
CA ASP A 295 27.09 11.58 15.24
C ASP A 295 28.46 10.86 15.19
N GLY A 296 29.32 11.22 14.25
CA GLY A 296 30.67 10.65 14.11
C GLY A 296 30.72 9.32 13.34
N GLY A 297 29.61 8.88 12.73
CA GLY A 297 29.66 7.88 11.67
C GLY A 297 30.13 8.50 10.34
N SER A 298 30.51 7.67 9.37
CA SER A 298 30.85 8.08 8.01
C SER A 298 30.37 7.02 7.00
N GLY A 299 30.08 7.42 5.77
CA GLY A 299 29.57 6.55 4.71
C GLY A 299 28.29 7.08 4.05
N VAL A 300 27.30 6.20 3.82
CA VAL A 300 25.99 6.54 3.28
C VAL A 300 24.88 6.25 4.30
N ARG A 301 23.87 7.11 4.35
CA ARG A 301 22.55 6.83 4.94
C ARG A 301 21.55 6.75 3.80
N TRP A 302 20.60 5.83 3.92
CA TRP A 302 19.55 5.65 2.93
C TRP A 302 18.18 5.54 3.60
N ARG A 303 17.13 5.81 2.84
CA ARG A 303 15.74 5.59 3.22
C ARG A 303 14.91 5.28 1.98
N ARG A 304 14.02 4.30 2.05
CA ARG A 304 12.94 4.07 1.07
C ARG A 304 11.66 4.79 1.52
N THR A 305 10.84 5.20 0.56
CA THR A 305 9.42 5.52 0.74
C THR A 305 8.61 4.79 -0.32
N GLY A 306 7.40 4.37 0.00
CA GLY A 306 6.58 3.57 -0.90
C GLY A 306 5.09 3.69 -0.63
N VAL A 307 4.34 2.87 -1.37
CA VAL A 307 2.96 2.50 -1.04
C VAL A 307 3.03 1.20 -0.24
N ASP A 308 2.15 1.11 0.75
CA ASP A 308 1.64 -0.10 1.40
C ASP A 308 0.15 -0.15 0.97
N ALA A 309 -0.25 -1.24 0.33
CA ALA A 309 -1.48 -1.42 -0.42
C ALA A 309 -2.29 -2.64 0.04
N ASP A 310 -1.75 -3.51 0.89
CA ASP A 310 -2.52 -4.54 1.58
C ASP A 310 -2.52 -4.44 3.12
N ASP A 311 -1.92 -3.35 3.66
CA ASP A 311 -1.85 -2.98 5.08
C ASP A 311 -1.00 -3.95 5.95
N ASP A 312 -0.05 -4.68 5.36
CA ASP A 312 0.85 -5.61 6.06
C ASP A 312 2.18 -4.98 6.59
N ALA A 313 2.42 -3.71 6.26
CA ALA A 313 3.62 -2.91 6.57
C ALA A 313 4.89 -3.24 5.76
N ALA A 314 4.83 -4.13 4.78
CA ALA A 314 5.75 -4.12 3.65
C ALA A 314 5.43 -2.93 2.72
N LEU A 315 6.11 -2.86 1.57
CA LEU A 315 5.85 -1.86 0.55
C LEU A 315 5.82 -2.59 -0.79
N GLU A 316 4.73 -2.53 -1.55
CA GLU A 316 4.64 -3.18 -2.87
C GLU A 316 5.40 -2.40 -3.94
N TRP A 317 5.52 -1.08 -3.74
CA TRP A 317 6.19 -0.18 -4.68
C TRP A 317 6.90 0.95 -3.97
N TYR A 318 8.15 1.21 -4.34
CA TYR A 318 8.86 2.40 -3.91
C TYR A 318 8.42 3.61 -4.75
N THR A 319 8.04 4.66 -4.04
CA THR A 319 7.66 5.98 -4.55
C THR A 319 8.76 7.01 -4.32
N GLY A 320 9.81 6.64 -3.57
CA GLY A 320 11.03 7.42 -3.55
C GLY A 320 12.16 6.82 -2.70
N GLY A 321 13.32 7.45 -2.78
CA GLY A 321 14.51 7.11 -1.99
C GLY A 321 15.36 8.33 -1.64
N ASP A 322 15.77 8.44 -0.38
CA ASP A 322 16.78 9.41 0.05
C ASP A 322 18.13 8.71 0.14
N LEU A 323 19.17 9.30 -0.44
CA LEU A 323 20.59 8.97 -0.19
C LEU A 323 21.29 10.19 0.38
N VAL A 324 21.96 10.02 1.52
CA VAL A 324 22.80 11.05 2.14
C VAL A 324 24.21 10.50 2.29
N VAL A 325 25.14 11.06 1.54
CA VAL A 325 26.58 10.74 1.61
C VAL A 325 27.25 11.69 2.59
N ASP A 326 28.13 11.16 3.44
CA ASP A 326 28.88 11.95 4.41
C ASP A 326 29.83 12.94 3.73
N ALA A 327 29.75 14.22 4.10
CA ALA A 327 30.55 15.28 3.50
C ALA A 327 32.04 15.25 3.91
N ASP A 328 32.38 14.51 4.96
CA ASP A 328 33.78 14.34 5.41
C ASP A 328 34.51 13.20 4.66
N LEU A 329 33.85 12.52 3.72
CA LEU A 329 34.46 11.52 2.84
C LEU A 329 35.41 12.15 1.81
N ALA A 330 36.44 11.38 1.43
CA ALA A 330 37.25 11.73 0.26
C ALA A 330 36.38 11.68 -1.02
N PRO A 331 36.47 12.66 -1.92
CA PRO A 331 35.63 12.69 -3.14
C PRO A 331 35.74 11.41 -3.97
N SER A 332 36.91 10.77 -3.99
CA SER A 332 37.22 9.51 -4.69
C SER A 332 36.64 8.23 -4.05
N LEU A 333 35.78 8.36 -3.03
CA LEU A 333 35.00 7.27 -2.42
C LEU A 333 33.48 7.46 -2.59
N VAL A 334 33.04 8.55 -3.23
CA VAL A 334 31.60 8.86 -3.36
C VAL A 334 30.89 7.81 -4.20
N ASP A 335 31.51 7.31 -5.27
CA ASP A 335 30.97 6.24 -6.13
C ASP A 335 30.70 4.96 -5.33
N TRP A 336 31.62 4.57 -4.44
CA TRP A 336 31.46 3.40 -3.58
C TRP A 336 30.23 3.53 -2.66
N TYR A 337 30.10 4.66 -1.96
CA TYR A 337 29.04 4.86 -0.99
C TYR A 337 27.68 5.12 -1.63
N VAL A 338 27.65 5.80 -2.78
CA VAL A 338 26.44 5.95 -3.60
C VAL A 338 26.03 4.61 -4.19
N GLY A 339 26.97 3.84 -4.73
CA GLY A 339 26.72 2.51 -5.29
C GLY A 339 26.18 1.52 -4.26
N ALA A 340 26.73 1.52 -3.04
CA ALA A 340 26.18 0.74 -1.93
C ALA A 340 24.77 1.23 -1.53
N GLY A 341 24.56 2.56 -1.46
CA GLY A 341 23.26 3.17 -1.14
C GLY A 341 22.17 2.82 -2.16
N LEU A 342 22.48 2.88 -3.46
CA LEU A 342 21.57 2.47 -4.54
C LEU A 342 21.20 0.98 -4.43
N GLY A 343 22.14 0.12 -4.03
CA GLY A 343 21.85 -1.31 -3.81
C GLY A 343 20.78 -1.53 -2.74
N TYR A 344 20.85 -0.77 -1.64
CA TYR A 344 19.82 -0.74 -0.60
C TYR A 344 18.51 -0.06 -1.03
N LEU A 345 18.47 0.68 -2.14
CA LEU A 345 17.22 1.21 -2.71
C LEU A 345 16.56 0.27 -3.73
N PHE A 346 17.32 -0.62 -4.37
CA PHE A 346 16.81 -1.44 -5.49
C PHE A 346 16.64 -2.93 -5.21
N ALA A 347 17.40 -3.54 -4.29
CA ALA A 347 17.40 -5.00 -4.17
C ALA A 347 17.86 -5.58 -2.82
N ALA A 348 18.66 -4.84 -2.05
CA ALA A 348 19.32 -5.38 -0.86
C ALA A 348 18.66 -4.91 0.44
N ASP A 349 18.30 -5.84 1.31
CA ASP A 349 17.88 -5.54 2.70
C ASP A 349 19.04 -5.73 3.68
N GLU A 350 19.92 -6.70 3.44
CA GLU A 350 21.20 -6.82 4.14
C GLU A 350 22.41 -6.62 3.22
N ARG A 351 23.58 -6.38 3.83
CA ARG A 351 24.84 -6.19 3.08
C ARG A 351 25.15 -7.39 2.17
N ALA A 352 24.73 -8.59 2.55
CA ALA A 352 24.96 -9.82 1.80
C ALA A 352 24.16 -9.89 0.48
N ASP A 353 23.12 -9.07 0.31
CA ASP A 353 22.32 -9.01 -0.92
C ASP A 353 22.83 -7.96 -1.92
N LEU A 354 23.73 -7.07 -1.49
CA LEU A 354 24.30 -6.05 -2.37
C LEU A 354 25.02 -6.69 -3.56
N PRO A 355 25.07 -6.00 -4.71
CA PRO A 355 25.92 -6.44 -5.81
C PRO A 355 27.40 -6.31 -5.44
N PRO A 356 28.29 -7.10 -6.07
CA PRO A 356 29.73 -6.82 -6.05
C PRO A 356 30.01 -5.38 -6.54
N PRO A 357 30.98 -4.66 -5.96
CA PRO A 357 31.88 -5.08 -4.91
C PRO A 357 31.33 -4.87 -3.49
N PHE A 358 30.20 -4.18 -3.31
CA PHE A 358 29.76 -3.67 -2.02
C PHE A 358 29.46 -4.77 -1.00
N ARG A 359 29.00 -5.94 -1.47
CA ARG A 359 28.76 -7.15 -0.68
C ARG A 359 29.96 -7.52 0.20
N ASP A 360 31.05 -7.92 -0.45
CA ASP A 360 32.21 -8.58 0.18
C ASP A 360 33.48 -7.71 0.20
N GLY A 361 33.49 -6.62 -0.57
CA GLY A 361 34.67 -5.79 -0.79
C GLY A 361 34.89 -4.72 0.28
N ASP A 362 36.13 -4.23 0.32
CA ASP A 362 36.52 -3.04 1.07
C ASP A 362 36.85 -1.93 0.06
N PRO A 363 36.35 -0.69 0.20
CA PRO A 363 36.77 0.44 -0.64
C PRO A 363 38.28 0.67 -0.60
N ALA A 364 38.97 0.18 0.44
CA ALA A 364 40.42 0.19 0.51
C ALA A 364 41.11 -0.71 -0.55
N ASP A 365 40.47 -1.79 -1.00
CA ASP A 365 41.08 -2.81 -1.84
C ASP A 365 40.57 -2.84 -3.30
N ASP A 366 39.36 -2.34 -3.56
CA ASP A 366 38.84 -2.26 -4.93
C ASP A 366 39.45 -1.07 -5.72
N ARG A 367 39.99 -1.33 -6.91
CA ARG A 367 40.62 -0.32 -7.76
C ARG A 367 39.72 0.23 -8.87
N ALA A 368 38.60 -0.41 -9.15
CA ALA A 368 37.62 0.11 -10.09
C ALA A 368 36.79 1.23 -9.44
N TRP A 369 36.59 1.15 -8.12
CA TRP A 369 35.79 2.06 -7.30
C TRP A 369 36.64 2.98 -6.41
N ARG A 370 37.71 3.53 -7.00
CA ARG A 370 38.66 4.44 -6.34
C ARG A 370 38.97 5.61 -7.26
N GLY A 371 38.03 6.54 -7.36
CA GLY A 371 38.20 7.83 -8.01
C GLY A 371 38.43 7.77 -9.52
N LEU A 372 37.36 7.82 -10.31
CA LEU A 372 37.45 8.09 -11.75
C LEU A 372 38.17 9.42 -12.03
N ALA A 373 38.05 10.40 -11.13
CA ALA A 373 38.66 11.72 -11.26
C ALA A 373 40.19 11.79 -10.96
N GLY A 374 40.93 10.70 -11.19
CA GLY A 374 42.37 10.79 -11.46
C GLY A 374 43.27 11.23 -10.30
N GLU A 375 42.94 10.88 -9.06
CA GLU A 375 43.86 11.03 -7.92
C GLU A 375 45.06 10.07 -8.07
N THR A 376 46.10 10.50 -8.81
CA THR A 376 47.39 9.82 -8.81
C THR A 376 47.92 9.76 -7.38
N ALA A 377 48.08 8.55 -6.84
CA ALA A 377 48.50 8.26 -5.47
C ALA A 377 49.64 9.18 -4.97
N GLY A 378 49.25 10.25 -4.28
CA GLY A 378 50.14 11.25 -3.71
C GLY A 378 50.88 10.65 -2.53
N ASN A 379 52.14 10.26 -2.76
CA ASN A 379 53.02 9.54 -1.83
C ASN A 379 53.15 10.21 -0.43
N ALA A 380 52.20 9.93 0.46
CA ALA A 380 52.15 10.44 1.82
C ALA A 380 53.21 9.73 2.70
N THR A 381 54.44 10.23 2.62
CA THR A 381 55.56 9.76 3.44
C THR A 381 55.25 10.00 4.92
N THR A 382 55.00 8.92 5.66
CA THR A 382 54.74 8.96 7.11
C THR A 382 55.94 9.52 7.88
N PRO A 383 55.79 10.62 8.64
CA PRO A 383 56.74 10.98 9.68
C PRO A 383 56.51 10.07 10.89
N ALA A 384 57.51 9.32 11.30
CA ALA A 384 57.38 8.37 12.42
C ALA A 384 57.01 9.09 13.74
N MET A 385 55.82 8.79 14.26
CA MET A 385 55.41 9.22 15.61
C MET A 385 55.87 8.19 16.66
N THR A 386 56.71 8.63 17.58
CA THR A 386 57.22 7.84 18.72
C THR A 386 56.09 7.53 19.71
N PRO A 387 55.97 6.29 20.25
CA PRO A 387 54.78 5.88 20.99
C PRO A 387 54.67 6.52 22.39
N ARG A 388 53.43 6.83 22.80
CA ARG A 388 53.04 6.94 24.20
C ARG A 388 51.91 5.94 24.53
N ARG A 389 51.94 5.49 25.79
CA ARG A 389 51.27 4.28 26.29
C ARG A 389 49.85 4.56 26.79
N THR A 390 48.91 3.67 26.40
CA THR A 390 47.73 3.18 27.14
C THR A 390 46.78 4.16 27.82
N GLN A 391 45.49 4.10 27.42
CA GLN A 391 44.48 3.36 28.19
C GLN A 391 43.41 2.76 27.23
N GLU A 392 43.08 1.49 27.43
CA GLU A 392 41.94 0.74 26.83
C GLU A 392 40.71 0.90 27.77
N PHE A 393 39.44 0.62 27.46
CA PHE A 393 38.75 -0.46 26.70
C PHE A 393 37.28 -0.02 26.42
N PRO A 394 36.43 -0.80 25.69
CA PRO A 394 36.71 -1.76 24.61
C PRO A 394 35.91 -1.46 23.33
N SER A 395 36.36 -2.04 22.22
CA SER A 395 35.56 -2.28 21.01
C SER A 395 35.35 -3.79 20.85
N VAL A 396 34.17 -4.18 20.38
CA VAL A 396 33.83 -5.52 19.87
C VAL A 396 33.03 -5.24 18.59
N ALA A 397 33.56 -5.34 17.37
CA ALA A 397 34.29 -6.41 16.68
C ALA A 397 33.38 -7.56 16.21
N ARG A 398 33.27 -7.68 14.88
CA ARG A 398 32.93 -8.88 14.08
C ARG A 398 31.83 -9.79 14.62
N GLU A 399 30.73 -9.84 13.87
CA GLU A 399 30.53 -10.99 12.98
C GLU A 399 30.63 -10.49 11.52
#